data_AF-A0AAP4B6R6-F1
#
_entry.id   AF-A0AAP4B6R6-F1
#
_cell.length_a   1.000
_cell.length_b   1.000
_cell.length_c   1.000
_cell.angle_alpha   90.00
_cell.angle_beta   90.00
_cell.angle_gamma   90.00
#
_symmetry.space_group_name_H-M   'P 1'
#
loop_
_entity.id
_entity.type
_entity.pdbx_description
1 polymer ?
#
loop_
_entity_poly.entity_id
_entity_poly.type
_entity_poly.pdbx_seq_one_letter_code
_entity_poly.pdbx_strand_id
1 'polypeptide(L)'
;MEDQRMMRETMEGYIRQSEGYCLVGSVARASLAEKLCASVQTDLVLMDVCTENDESGFEATGVLKARFPKLKVIIVTSMLDPPSAGGGYDL
;
A
#
# COMPACT_ATOMS: atom_id res chain seq x y z
N MET A 1 2.57 -3.22 0.44
CA MET A 1 2.86 -2.67 1.78
C MET A 1 1.68 -3.04 2.63
N GLU A 2 1.96 -3.81 3.68
CA GLU A 2 0.98 -4.44 4.55
C GLU A 2 1.75 -4.80 5.81
N ASP A 3 1.37 -4.29 6.97
CA ASP A 3 2.11 -4.50 8.22
C ASP A 3 1.76 -5.86 8.84
N GLN A 4 0.52 -6.33 8.68
CA GLN A 4 0.08 -7.64 9.11
C GLN A 4 0.75 -8.73 8.27
N ARG A 5 1.74 -9.40 8.88
CA ARG A 5 2.55 -10.42 8.21
C ARG A 5 1.73 -11.47 7.47
N MET A 6 0.66 -11.97 8.10
CA MET A 6 -0.20 -12.99 7.50
C MET A 6 -0.85 -12.47 6.22
N MET A 7 -1.45 -11.27 6.25
CA MET A 7 -2.08 -10.65 5.07
C MET A 7 -1.05 -10.36 3.98
N ARG A 8 0.15 -9.91 4.36
CA ARG A 8 1.25 -9.68 3.42
C ARG A 8 1.65 -10.96 2.70
N GLU A 9 1.85 -12.06 3.44
CA GLU A 9 2.18 -13.36 2.88
C GLU A 9 1.06 -13.89 1.96
N THR A 10 -0.20 -13.67 2.32
CA THR A 10 -1.37 -13.98 1.48
C THR A 10 -1.34 -13.19 0.17
N MET A 11 -1.15 -11.87 0.21
CA MET A 11 -1.04 -11.03 -0.99
C MET A 11 0.13 -11.45 -1.88
N GLU A 12 1.29 -11.74 -1.29
CA GLU A 12 2.43 -12.26 -2.05
C GLU A 12 2.09 -13.57 -2.75
N GLY A 13 1.36 -14.46 -2.09
CA GLY A 13 0.87 -15.71 -2.67
C GLY A 13 -0.01 -15.48 -3.90
N TYR A 14 -0.94 -14.52 -3.83
CA TYR A 14 -1.78 -14.16 -4.97
C TYR A 14 -0.97 -13.58 -6.15
N ILE A 15 -0.02 -12.69 -5.88
CA ILE A 15 0.83 -12.10 -6.93
C ILE A 15 1.70 -13.19 -7.58
N ARG A 16 2.34 -14.06 -6.79
CA ARG A 16 3.19 -15.15 -7.32
C ARG A 16 2.42 -16.14 -8.20
N GLN A 17 1.12 -16.32 -7.96
CA GLN A 17 0.26 -17.21 -8.74
C GLN A 17 -0.35 -16.51 -9.97
N SER A 18 -0.31 -15.17 -10.03
CA SER A 18 -0.90 -14.43 -11.13
C SER A 18 -0.01 -14.43 -12.38
N GLU A 19 -0.60 -14.63 -13.54
CA GLU A 19 0.08 -14.43 -14.82
C GLU A 19 0.10 -12.92 -15.13
N GLY A 20 1.30 -12.35 -15.28
CA GLY A 20 1.47 -10.94 -15.66
C GLY A 20 2.04 -10.01 -14.58
N TYR A 21 2.25 -10.51 -13.35
CA TYR A 21 2.94 -9.77 -12.30
C TYR A 21 4.17 -10.54 -11.79
N CYS A 22 5.20 -9.81 -11.40
CA CYS A 22 6.37 -10.35 -10.72
C CYS A 22 6.49 -9.68 -9.35
N LEU A 23 6.53 -10.48 -8.29
CA LEU A 23 6.75 -9.96 -6.95
C LEU A 23 8.23 -9.59 -6.78
N VAL A 24 8.52 -8.28 -6.78
CA VAL A 24 9.87 -7.74 -6.54
C VAL A 24 10.22 -7.61 -5.05
N GLY A 25 9.20 -7.56 -4.18
CA GLY A 25 9.38 -7.52 -2.74
C GLY A 25 8.11 -7.13 -2.00
N SER A 26 8.11 -7.35 -0.70
CA SER A 26 7.05 -6.93 0.21
C SER A 26 7.65 -6.24 1.43
N VAL A 27 6.94 -5.25 1.96
CA VAL A 27 7.42 -4.42 3.07
C VAL A 27 6.29 -4.15 4.04
N ALA A 28 6.63 -4.02 5.32
CA ALA A 28 5.69 -3.75 6.39
C ALA A 28 5.43 -2.25 6.62
N ARG A 29 6.26 -1.35 6.07
CA ARG A 29 6.24 0.10 6.40
C ARG A 29 6.57 0.96 5.18
N ALA A 30 6.14 2.23 5.21
CA ALA A 30 6.30 3.17 4.09
C ALA A 30 7.77 3.49 3.83
N SER A 31 8.53 3.75 4.89
CA SER A 31 9.97 4.02 4.82
C SER A 31 10.79 2.94 4.12
N LEU A 32 10.34 1.68 4.14
CA LEU A 32 10.98 0.57 3.42
C LEU A 32 10.52 0.49 1.96
N ALA A 33 9.27 0.88 1.67
CA ALA A 33 8.74 0.90 0.32
C ALA A 33 9.53 1.84 -0.59
N GLU A 34 9.87 3.03 -0.09
CA GLU A 34 10.68 3.99 -0.84
C GLU A 34 12.07 3.44 -1.17
N LYS A 35 12.75 2.83 -0.19
CA LYS A 35 14.07 2.21 -0.38
C LYS A 35 14.02 1.07 -1.39
N LEU A 36 12.98 0.24 -1.34
CA LEU A 36 12.78 -0.85 -2.29
C LEU A 36 12.56 -0.31 -3.71
N CYS A 37 11.66 0.67 -3.88
CA CYS A 37 11.37 1.29 -5.17
C CYS A 37 12.59 2.01 -5.78
N ALA A 38 13.49 2.52 -4.94
CA ALA A 38 14.76 3.12 -5.40
C ALA A 38 15.80 2.06 -5.83
N SER A 39 15.72 0.85 -5.28
CA SER A 39 16.72 -0.21 -5.49
C SER A 39 16.34 -1.19 -6.59
N VAL A 40 15.04 -1.35 -6.84
CA VAL A 40 14.48 -2.29 -7.81
C VAL A 40 13.42 -1.58 -8.62
N GLN A 41 13.44 -1.78 -9.95
CA GLN A 41 12.39 -1.26 -10.81
C GLN A 41 11.04 -1.82 -10.37
N THR A 42 10.17 -0.92 -9.94
CA THR A 42 8.82 -1.23 -9.44
C THR A 42 7.83 -0.42 -10.26
N ASP A 43 6.91 -1.10 -10.93
CA ASP A 43 5.88 -0.44 -11.75
C ASP A 43 4.54 -0.27 -11.00
N LEU A 44 4.30 -1.11 -10.00
CA LEU A 44 3.08 -1.17 -9.21
C LEU A 44 3.38 -1.47 -7.74
N VAL A 45 2.75 -0.72 -6.83
CA VAL A 45 2.68 -1.02 -5.40
C VAL A 45 1.23 -1.28 -5.01
N LEU A 46 0.97 -2.42 -4.37
CA LEU A 46 -0.24 -2.64 -3.57
C LEU A 46 0.04 -2.11 -2.15
N MET A 47 -0.80 -1.24 -1.62
CA MET A 47 -0.59 -0.59 -0.31
C MET A 47 -1.88 -0.62 0.50
N ASP A 48 -1.83 -1.17 1.71
CA ASP A 48 -2.96 -1.08 2.64
C ASP A 48 -3.11 0.33 3.24
N VAL A 49 -4.35 0.77 3.50
CA VAL A 49 -4.65 2.09 4.10
C VAL A 49 -4.26 2.13 5.58
N CYS A 50 -4.44 1.02 6.29
CA CYS A 50 -4.47 0.98 7.76
C CYS A 50 -3.19 0.36 8.31
N THR A 51 -2.05 1.05 8.19
CA THR A 51 -0.84 0.60 8.90
C THR A 51 -0.83 1.13 10.34
N GLU A 52 -0.61 0.27 11.33
CA GLU A 52 -0.83 0.46 12.77
C GLU A 52 0.13 1.49 13.47
N ASN A 53 0.69 2.48 12.78
CA ASN A 53 1.69 3.39 13.39
C ASN A 53 1.72 4.83 12.83
N ASP A 54 0.58 5.49 12.65
CA ASP A 54 0.50 6.90 12.18
C ASP A 54 1.12 7.18 10.79
N GLU A 55 1.73 6.19 10.11
CA GLU A 55 2.08 6.28 8.69
C GLU A 55 0.81 5.97 7.88
N SER A 56 0.05 6.99 7.50
CA SER A 56 -1.09 6.78 6.63
C SER A 56 -0.61 6.20 5.30
N GLY A 57 -1.15 5.06 4.86
CA GLY A 57 -0.87 4.52 3.52
C GLY A 57 -1.17 5.55 2.42
N PHE A 58 -2.05 6.51 2.71
CA PHE A 58 -2.31 7.67 1.86
C PHE A 58 -1.13 8.64 1.77
N GLU A 59 -0.52 9.03 2.89
CA GLU A 59 0.66 9.90 2.91
C GLU A 59 1.87 9.24 2.25
N ALA A 60 2.08 7.95 2.55
CA ALA A 60 3.12 7.14 1.92
C ALA A 60 2.96 7.10 0.39
N THR A 61 1.72 7.00 -0.08
CA THR A 61 1.39 7.09 -1.51
C THR A 61 1.78 8.45 -2.10
N GLY A 62 1.51 9.55 -1.38
CA GLY A 62 1.91 10.90 -1.79
C GLY A 62 3.42 11.02 -1.99
N VAL A 63 4.21 10.57 -1.02
CA VAL A 63 5.69 10.57 -1.09
C VAL A 63 6.19 9.72 -2.25
N LEU A 64 5.69 8.49 -2.39
CA LEU A 64 6.08 7.58 -3.47
C LEU A 64 5.74 8.16 -4.84
N LYS A 65 4.58 8.77 -5.01
CA LYS A 65 4.18 9.41 -6.27
C LYS A 65 5.02 10.63 -6.62
N ALA A 66 5.38 11.45 -5.62
CA ALA A 66 6.24 12.60 -5.83
C ALA A 66 7.65 12.17 -6.31
N ARG A 67 8.20 11.10 -5.71
CA ARG A 67 9.54 10.61 -6.03
C ARG A 67 9.58 9.71 -7.27
N PHE A 68 8.52 8.96 -7.52
CA PHE A 68 8.40 8.01 -8.63
C PHE A 68 7.10 8.29 -9.43
N PRO A 69 7.08 9.32 -10.29
CA PRO A 69 5.83 9.78 -10.95
C PRO A 69 5.14 8.72 -11.82
N LYS A 70 5.90 7.75 -12.34
CA LYS A 70 5.39 6.64 -13.16
C LYS A 70 4.87 5.46 -12.33
N LEU A 71 5.18 5.40 -11.04
CA LEU A 71 4.77 4.31 -10.16
C LEU A 71 3.25 4.28 -10.03
N LYS A 72 2.64 3.13 -10.29
CA LYS A 72 1.22 2.94 -10.01
C LYS A 72 1.06 2.50 -8.55
N VAL A 73 0.05 3.02 -7.87
CA VAL A 73 -0.26 2.62 -6.50
C VAL A 73 -1.73 2.22 -6.47
N ILE A 74 -2.01 1.00 -6.00
CA ILE A 74 -3.35 0.52 -5.71
C ILE A 74 -3.48 0.46 -4.19
N ILE A 75 -4.44 1.23 -3.69
CA ILE A 75 -4.79 1.21 -2.28
C ILE A 75 -5.73 0.02 -2.05
N VAL A 76 -5.36 -0.84 -1.11
CA VAL A 76 -6.16 -1.96 -0.60
C VAL A 76 -6.68 -1.55 0.78
N THR A 77 -7.92 -1.90 1.11
CA THR A 77 -8.47 -1.69 2.45
C THR A 77 -9.54 -2.74 2.71
N SER A 78 -9.51 -3.34 3.90
CA SER A 78 -10.43 -4.39 4.31
C SER A 78 -11.73 -3.86 4.93
N MET A 79 -11.81 -2.57 5.29
CA MET A 79 -13.04 -1.92 5.75
C MET A 79 -12.88 -0.39 5.73
N LEU A 80 -13.75 0.32 5.01
CA LEU A 80 -14.09 1.68 5.37
C LEU A 80 -15.13 1.53 6.47
N ASP A 81 -14.81 1.88 7.71
CA ASP A 81 -15.87 2.15 8.68
C ASP A 81 -16.78 3.19 8.03
N PRO A 82 -18.08 2.91 7.80
CA PRO A 82 -19.00 3.98 7.44
C PRO A 82 -18.87 5.03 8.55
N PRO A 83 -18.80 6.33 8.22
CA PRO A 83 -18.77 7.36 9.24
C PRO A 83 -19.91 7.03 10.19
N SER A 84 -19.55 6.78 11.45
CA SER A 84 -20.50 6.46 12.50
C SER A 84 -21.59 7.51 12.40
N ALA A 85 -22.83 7.08 12.16
CA ALA A 85 -23.97 7.96 11.93
C ALA A 85 -24.06 8.98 13.08
N GLY A 86 -23.51 10.18 12.87
CA GLY A 86 -23.24 11.09 13.98
C GLY A 86 -22.24 12.20 13.62
N GLY A 87 -22.52 12.98 12.58
CA GLY A 87 -21.79 14.20 12.29
C GLY A 87 -21.93 14.61 10.83
N GLY A 88 -22.67 15.68 10.58
CA GLY A 88 -22.99 16.15 9.23
C GLY A 88 -21.77 16.45 8.38
N TYR A 89 -21.90 16.18 7.08
CA TYR A 89 -21.04 16.79 6.08
C TYR A 89 -21.38 18.29 6.05
N ASP A 90 -20.47 19.12 6.53
CA ASP A 90 -20.53 20.57 6.29
C ASP A 90 -20.05 20.79 4.85
N LEU A 91 -20.96 21.25 3.98
CA LEU A 91 -20.71 21.69 2.60
C LEU A 91 -20.46 23.20 2.58
#